data_AF-A0A349DZV6-F1
#
_entry.id   AF-A0A349DZV6-F1
#
_cell.length_a   1.000
_cell.length_b   1.000
_cell.length_c   1.000
_cell.angle_alpha   90.00
_cell.angle_beta   90.00
_cell.angle_gamma   90.00
#
_symmetry.space_group_name_H-M   'P 1'
#
loop_
_entity.id
_entity.type
_entity.pdbx_description
1 polymer ?
#
loop_
_entity_poly.entity_id
_entity_poly.type
_entity_poly.pdbx_seq_one_letter_code
_entity_poly.pdbx_strand_id
1 'polypeptide(L)'
;MMNQKEIIKVSQMYPKAFKELDTTLVDKYFAKNATKTGFIYDYEVNKWLDISTVGVDDIKQWVASYNQDSIMPETEVNIEVLDVQERIAVVKVTLDWAEAKKGCDYLFLTKENNSWIIDKVLYQSIL
;
A
#
# COMPACT_ATOMS: atom_id res chain seq x y z
N MET A 1 21.73 10.77 -9.89
CA MET A 1 20.78 10.61 -8.76
C MET A 1 19.85 9.46 -9.09
N MET A 2 19.74 8.48 -8.21
CA MET A 2 18.80 7.36 -8.36
C MET A 2 17.37 7.91 -8.51
N ASN A 3 16.53 7.32 -9.37
CA ASN A 3 15.27 7.92 -9.81
C ASN A 3 14.15 7.87 -8.74
N GLN A 4 14.27 8.67 -7.68
CA GLN A 4 13.26 8.78 -6.62
C GLN A 4 11.88 9.21 -7.14
N LYS A 5 11.82 9.98 -8.23
CA LYS A 5 10.55 10.42 -8.83
C LYS A 5 9.69 9.24 -9.29
N GLU A 6 10.30 8.22 -9.86
CA GLU A 6 9.59 7.02 -10.31
C GLU A 6 9.12 6.17 -9.12
N ILE A 7 9.96 6.02 -8.09
CA ILE A 7 9.59 5.32 -6.85
C ILE A 7 8.37 5.98 -6.20
N ILE A 8 8.37 7.30 -6.08
CA ILE A 8 7.23 8.07 -5.55
C ILE A 8 6.00 7.84 -6.42
N LYS A 9 6.12 7.97 -7.74
CA LYS A 9 5.01 7.76 -8.68
C LYS A 9 4.41 6.36 -8.55
N VAL A 10 5.23 5.32 -8.47
CA VAL A 10 4.76 3.93 -8.29
C VAL A 10 4.09 3.76 -6.94
N SER A 11 4.67 4.35 -5.88
CA SER A 11 4.12 4.29 -4.52
C SER A 11 2.76 4.98 -4.40
N GLN A 12 2.49 6.04 -5.18
CA GLN A 12 1.18 6.69 -5.25
C GLN A 12 0.10 5.78 -5.84
N MET A 13 0.47 4.80 -6.67
CA MET A 13 -0.50 3.91 -7.31
C MET A 13 -1.12 2.93 -6.31
N TYR A 14 -0.44 2.64 -5.21
CA TYR A 14 -0.97 1.78 -4.15
C TYR A 14 -2.25 2.35 -3.52
N PRO A 15 -2.25 3.50 -2.81
CA PRO A 15 -3.47 4.02 -2.21
C PRO A 15 -4.49 4.46 -3.29
N LYS A 16 -4.01 4.88 -4.46
CA LYS A 16 -4.87 5.21 -5.60
C LYS A 16 -5.72 4.00 -6.05
N ALA A 17 -5.14 2.80 -6.10
CA ALA A 17 -5.87 1.58 -6.44
C ALA A 17 -7.07 1.38 -5.52
N PHE A 18 -6.87 1.49 -4.20
CA PHE A 18 -7.95 1.36 -3.21
C PHE A 18 -8.98 2.49 -3.34
N LYS A 19 -8.53 3.73 -3.51
CA LYS A 19 -9.40 4.91 -3.63
C LYS A 19 -10.32 4.82 -4.85
N GLU A 20 -9.78 4.41 -6.00
CA GLU A 20 -10.49 4.36 -7.28
C GLU A 20 -11.12 2.99 -7.56
N LEU A 21 -10.95 2.01 -6.66
CA LEU A 21 -11.34 0.61 -6.85
C LEU A 21 -10.73 -0.02 -8.14
N ASP A 22 -9.58 0.47 -8.58
CA ASP A 22 -8.94 0.09 -9.84
C ASP A 22 -7.93 -1.05 -9.64
N THR A 23 -8.41 -2.27 -9.86
CA THR A 23 -7.56 -3.48 -9.78
C THR A 23 -6.47 -3.55 -10.86
N THR A 24 -6.59 -2.80 -11.96
CA THR A 24 -5.58 -2.80 -13.03
C THR A 24 -4.28 -2.11 -12.58
N LEU A 25 -4.36 -1.23 -11.57
CA LEU A 25 -3.18 -0.67 -10.92
C LEU A 25 -2.40 -1.72 -10.14
N VAL A 26 -3.07 -2.75 -9.60
CA VAL A 26 -2.39 -3.89 -8.97
C VAL A 26 -1.62 -4.68 -10.03
N ASP A 27 -2.27 -5.01 -11.16
CA ASP A 27 -1.62 -5.74 -12.26
C ASP A 27 -0.36 -5.04 -12.80
N LYS A 28 -0.35 -3.71 -12.79
CA LYS A 28 0.71 -2.91 -13.38
C LYS A 28 1.86 -2.60 -12.43
N TYR A 29 1.57 -2.38 -11.15
CA TYR A 29 2.53 -1.82 -10.20
C TYR A 29 2.93 -2.78 -9.08
N PHE A 30 2.37 -3.99 -9.03
CA PHE A 30 2.75 -5.01 -8.05
C PHE A 30 3.49 -6.16 -8.71
N ALA A 31 4.43 -6.76 -7.98
CA ALA A 31 5.01 -8.04 -8.36
C ALA A 31 3.94 -9.13 -8.37
N LYS A 32 4.10 -10.14 -9.24
CA LYS A 32 3.14 -11.25 -9.36
C LYS A 32 2.97 -12.04 -8.06
N ASN A 33 4.00 -12.07 -7.23
CA ASN A 33 4.04 -12.72 -5.92
C ASN A 33 4.02 -11.70 -4.78
N ALA A 34 3.53 -10.48 -5.03
CA ALA A 34 3.50 -9.46 -4.00
C ALA A 34 2.63 -9.89 -2.81
N THR A 35 3.02 -9.43 -1.63
CA THR A 35 2.32 -9.75 -0.39
C THR A 35 1.99 -8.50 0.41
N LYS A 36 0.88 -8.56 1.16
CA LYS A 36 0.52 -7.54 2.14
C LYS A 36 0.43 -8.21 3.49
N THR A 37 1.28 -7.78 4.43
CA THR A 37 1.38 -8.33 5.78
C THR A 37 1.13 -7.23 6.79
N GLY A 38 0.40 -7.50 7.87
CA GLY A 38 0.19 -6.46 8.86
C GLY A 38 -0.76 -6.82 9.99
N PHE A 39 -1.06 -5.78 10.76
CA PHE A 39 -1.91 -5.84 11.94
C PHE A 39 -3.11 -4.91 11.76
N ILE A 40 -4.27 -5.37 12.24
CA ILE A 40 -5.50 -4.58 12.32
C ILE A 40 -5.84 -4.43 13.79
N TYR A 41 -6.12 -3.20 14.22
CA TYR A 41 -6.67 -2.95 15.55
C TYR A 41 -8.18 -3.17 15.50
N ASP A 42 -8.69 -4.01 16.39
CA ASP A 42 -10.12 -4.23 16.56
C ASP A 42 -10.60 -3.35 17.73
N TYR A 43 -11.41 -2.34 17.39
CA TYR A 43 -11.97 -1.39 18.37
C TYR A 43 -13.12 -1.96 19.20
N GLU A 44 -13.80 -3.02 18.74
CA GLU A 44 -14.89 -3.63 19.50
C GLU A 44 -14.34 -4.36 20.74
N VAL A 45 -13.21 -5.03 20.57
CA VAL A 45 -12.55 -5.81 21.63
C VAL A 45 -11.24 -5.20 22.15
N ASN A 46 -10.89 -4.00 21.68
CA ASN A 46 -9.71 -3.22 22.11
C ASN A 46 -8.40 -4.02 22.07
N LYS A 47 -8.15 -4.74 20.98
CA LYS A 47 -6.92 -5.52 20.81
C LYS A 47 -6.45 -5.51 19.36
N TRP A 48 -5.15 -5.72 19.20
CA TRP A 48 -4.59 -6.08 17.91
C TRP A 48 -5.01 -7.52 17.56
N LEU A 49 -5.45 -7.72 16.32
CA LEU A 49 -5.60 -9.04 15.75
C LEU A 49 -4.22 -9.65 15.47
N ASP A 50 -4.19 -10.98 15.30
CA ASP A 50 -2.98 -11.68 14.89
C ASP A 50 -2.47 -11.16 13.55
N ILE A 51 -1.14 -11.25 13.36
CA ILE A 51 -0.53 -10.90 12.08
C ILE A 51 -1.15 -11.75 10.98
N SER A 52 -1.50 -11.09 9.88
CA SER A 52 -2.01 -11.76 8.68
C SER A 52 -1.14 -11.40 7.49
N THR A 53 -0.98 -12.35 6.58
CA THR A 53 -0.31 -12.16 5.28
C THR A 53 -1.25 -12.63 4.20
N VAL A 54 -1.46 -11.79 3.19
CA VAL A 54 -2.29 -12.09 2.03
C VAL A 54 -1.50 -11.93 0.74
N GLY A 55 -1.92 -12.65 -0.30
CA GLY A 55 -1.30 -12.62 -1.62
C GLY A 55 -1.88 -11.54 -2.54
N VAL A 56 -1.31 -11.42 -3.74
CA VAL A 56 -1.74 -10.41 -4.72
C VAL A 56 -3.22 -10.50 -5.11
N ASP A 57 -3.79 -11.71 -5.15
CA ASP A 57 -5.20 -11.90 -5.50
C ASP A 57 -6.13 -11.37 -4.40
N ASP A 58 -5.77 -11.57 -3.14
CA ASP A 58 -6.50 -10.99 -2.00
C ASP A 58 -6.35 -9.46 -1.98
N ILE A 59 -5.16 -8.93 -2.30
CA ILE A 59 -4.95 -7.48 -2.44
C ILE A 59 -5.89 -6.91 -3.50
N LYS A 60 -6.07 -7.59 -4.64
CA LYS A 60 -7.03 -7.18 -5.67
C LYS A 60 -8.47 -7.22 -5.19
N GLN A 61 -8.84 -8.27 -4.44
CA GLN A 61 -10.18 -8.35 -3.84
C GLN A 61 -10.42 -7.17 -2.90
N TRP A 62 -9.44 -6.84 -2.05
CA TRP A 62 -9.53 -5.69 -1.16
C TRP A 62 -9.62 -4.39 -1.94
N VAL A 63 -8.81 -4.19 -2.98
CA VAL A 63 -8.93 -3.02 -3.86
C VAL A 63 -10.33 -2.89 -4.45
N ALA A 64 -10.95 -3.98 -4.88
CA ALA A 64 -12.29 -3.97 -5.50
C ALA A 64 -13.43 -3.67 -4.52
N SER A 65 -13.22 -3.84 -3.22
CA SER A 65 -14.29 -3.69 -2.21
C SER A 65 -14.07 -2.57 -1.19
N TYR A 66 -12.81 -2.20 -0.90
CA TYR A 66 -12.47 -1.39 0.26
C TYR A 66 -13.18 -0.03 0.30
N ASN A 67 -13.24 0.66 -0.84
CA ASN A 67 -13.82 2.00 -0.94
C ASN A 67 -15.21 2.03 -1.61
N GLN A 68 -15.96 0.93 -1.61
CA GLN A 68 -17.30 0.88 -2.25
C GLN A 68 -18.27 1.89 -1.65
N ASP A 69 -18.20 2.11 -0.34
CA ASP A 69 -19.03 3.09 0.37
C ASP A 69 -18.36 4.48 0.45
N SER A 70 -17.32 4.73 -0.36
CA SER A 70 -16.57 6.00 -0.38
C SER A 70 -15.99 6.41 0.98
N ILE A 71 -15.57 5.44 1.79
CA ILE A 71 -15.05 5.65 3.15
C ILE A 71 -13.70 6.39 3.20
N MET A 72 -12.89 6.30 2.14
CA MET A 72 -11.62 7.00 2.07
C MET A 72 -11.86 8.50 1.85
N PRO A 73 -11.36 9.39 2.71
CA PRO A 73 -11.54 10.83 2.54
C PRO A 73 -10.66 11.39 1.39
N GLU A 74 -10.94 12.64 0.97
CA GLU A 74 -10.09 13.40 0.05
C GLU A 74 -8.95 14.10 0.83
N THR A 75 -8.02 13.31 1.35
CA THR A 75 -6.86 13.79 2.12
C THR A 75 -5.56 13.60 1.37
N GLU A 76 -4.55 14.40 1.71
CA GLU A 76 -3.21 14.25 1.17
C GLU A 76 -2.60 12.89 1.56
N VAL A 77 -2.01 12.21 0.57
CA VAL A 77 -1.20 11.01 0.78
C VAL A 77 0.25 11.46 0.93
N ASN A 78 0.80 11.30 2.12
CA ASN A 78 2.22 11.57 2.36
C ASN A 78 3.08 10.36 1.97
N ILE A 79 4.09 10.59 1.14
CA ILE A 79 5.01 9.56 0.65
C ILE A 79 6.44 9.99 0.94
N GLU A 80 7.12 9.19 1.75
CA GLU A 80 8.49 9.42 2.19
C GLU A 80 9.38 8.27 1.72
N VAL A 81 10.36 8.56 0.87
CA VAL A 81 11.36 7.56 0.45
C VAL A 81 12.40 7.44 1.57
N LEU A 82 12.46 6.27 2.23
CA LEU A 82 13.34 6.02 3.37
C LEU A 82 14.74 5.57 2.95
N ASP A 83 14.82 4.70 1.95
CA ASP A 83 16.10 4.24 1.40
C ASP A 83 15.93 3.83 -0.07
N VAL A 84 17.02 3.96 -0.84
CA VAL A 84 17.08 3.53 -2.24
C VAL A 84 18.45 2.91 -2.51
N GLN A 85 18.43 1.68 -3.02
CA GLN A 85 19.58 0.98 -3.59
C GLN A 85 19.33 0.74 -5.09
N GLU A 86 20.31 0.17 -5.80
CA GLU A 86 20.22 -0.01 -7.26
C GLU A 86 18.95 -0.74 -7.72
N ARG A 87 18.50 -1.73 -6.93
CA ARG A 87 17.39 -2.63 -7.27
C ARG A 87 16.26 -2.69 -6.25
N ILE A 88 16.38 -1.99 -5.12
CA ILE A 88 15.38 -2.00 -4.06
C ILE A 88 15.17 -0.60 -3.51
N ALA A 89 13.96 -0.35 -2.99
CA ALA A 89 13.64 0.88 -2.28
C ALA A 89 12.66 0.59 -1.15
N VAL A 90 12.69 1.42 -0.11
CA VAL A 90 11.71 1.38 0.98
C VAL A 90 11.03 2.74 1.05
N VAL A 91 9.71 2.73 1.07
CA VAL A 91 8.87 3.93 1.09
C VAL A 91 7.87 3.83 2.22
N LYS A 92 7.69 4.90 2.98
CA LYS A 92 6.61 5.04 3.95
C LYS A 92 5.47 5.83 3.32
N VAL A 93 4.27 5.30 3.44
CA VAL A 93 3.02 5.92 3.00
C VAL A 93 2.18 6.19 4.25
N THR A 94 1.70 7.42 4.38
CA THR A 94 0.80 7.83 5.48
C THR A 94 -0.39 8.55 4.87
N LEU A 95 -1.59 8.08 5.21
CA LEU A 95 -2.87 8.62 4.74
C LEU A 95 -3.99 8.27 5.72
N ASP A 96 -5.13 8.92 5.56
CA ASP A 96 -6.37 8.50 6.22
C ASP A 96 -7.05 7.43 5.35
N TRP A 97 -7.10 6.20 5.85
CA TRP A 97 -7.73 5.06 5.17
C TRP A 97 -9.27 5.09 5.32
N ALA A 98 -9.77 5.77 6.34
CA ALA A 98 -11.17 6.14 6.54
C ALA A 98 -11.24 7.43 7.36
N GLU A 99 -12.43 8.01 7.54
CA GLU A 99 -12.60 9.23 8.34
C GLU A 99 -11.98 9.10 9.74
N ALA A 100 -10.99 9.95 10.03
CA ALA A 100 -10.19 9.93 11.28
C ALA A 100 -9.43 8.62 11.56
N LYS A 101 -9.25 7.73 10.59
CA LYS A 101 -8.51 6.46 10.71
C LYS A 101 -7.19 6.53 9.93
N LYS A 102 -6.11 6.89 10.64
CA LYS A 102 -4.76 7.03 10.07
C LYS A 102 -4.09 5.67 9.84
N GLY A 103 -3.57 5.48 8.64
CA GLY A 103 -2.73 4.35 8.27
C GLY A 103 -1.25 4.70 8.22
N CYS A 104 -0.42 3.69 8.46
CA CYS A 104 0.99 3.72 8.11
C CYS A 104 1.38 2.43 7.40
N ASP A 105 1.83 2.56 6.16
CA ASP A 105 2.16 1.46 5.29
C ASP A 105 3.60 1.64 4.79
N TYR A 106 4.41 0.59 4.87
CA TYR A 106 5.74 0.53 4.30
C TYR A 106 5.68 -0.29 3.01
N LEU A 107 6.08 0.32 1.91
CA LEU A 107 6.21 -0.33 0.62
C LEU A 107 7.67 -0.72 0.42
N PHE A 108 7.88 -2.00 0.14
CA PHE A 108 9.14 -2.53 -0.35
C PHE A 108 9.02 -2.66 -1.86
N LEU A 109 9.82 -1.89 -2.58
CA LEU A 109 9.83 -1.90 -4.03
C LEU A 109 11.07 -2.63 -4.54
N THR A 110 10.90 -3.32 -5.66
CA THR A 110 11.99 -3.93 -6.43
C THR A 110 12.02 -3.33 -7.83
N LYS A 111 13.19 -3.36 -8.46
CA LYS A 111 13.36 -2.92 -9.85
C LYS A 111 13.49 -4.14 -10.78
N GLU A 112 12.50 -4.32 -11.63
CA GLU A 112 12.45 -5.39 -12.64
C GLU A 112 12.37 -4.80 -14.05
N ASN A 113 13.18 -5.29 -14.99
CA ASN A 113 13.17 -4.81 -16.39
C ASN A 113 13.24 -3.28 -16.53
N ASN A 114 14.04 -2.62 -15.69
CA ASN A 114 14.17 -1.16 -15.58
C ASN A 114 12.94 -0.39 -15.07
N SER A 115 11.93 -1.05 -14.50
CA SER A 115 10.78 -0.42 -13.87
C SER A 115 10.66 -0.78 -12.38
N TRP A 116 10.22 0.16 -11.57
CA TRP A 116 9.92 -0.09 -10.15
C TRP A 116 8.54 -0.70 -9.98
N ILE A 117 8.45 -1.72 -9.13
CA ILE A 117 7.20 -2.39 -8.74
C ILE A 117 7.18 -2.61 -7.22
N ILE A 118 5.99 -2.80 -6.66
CA ILE A 118 5.75 -3.09 -5.24
C ILE A 118 5.84 -4.60 -5.03
N ASP A 119 6.80 -5.04 -4.22
CA ASP A 119 7.00 -6.45 -3.85
C ASP A 119 6.26 -6.77 -2.54
N LYS A 120 6.34 -5.89 -1.55
CA LYS A 120 5.68 -6.11 -0.25
C LYS A 120 5.08 -4.84 0.31
N VAL A 121 3.98 -5.01 1.03
CA VAL A 121 3.37 -3.99 1.86
C VAL A 121 3.38 -4.50 3.29
N LEU A 122 4.05 -3.77 4.19
CA LEU A 122 3.91 -3.97 5.63
C LEU A 122 3.02 -2.85 6.18
N TYR A 123 1.89 -3.19 6.78
CA TYR A 123 0.94 -2.18 7.25
C TYR A 123 0.57 -2.34 8.70
N GLN A 124 0.18 -1.23 9.30
CA GLN A 124 -0.50 -1.20 10.57
C GLN A 124 -1.71 -0.29 10.42
N SER A 125 -2.90 -0.88 10.59
CA SER A 125 -4.15 -0.14 10.44
C SER A 125 -4.92 -0.05 11.74
N ILE A 126 -5.33 1.17 12.06
CA ILE A 126 -6.32 1.46 13.09
C ILE A 126 -7.66 1.74 12.39
N LEU A 127 -8.24 0.72 11.75
CA LEU A 127 -9.55 0.82 11.06
C LEU A 127 -10.69 0.96 12.06
#